data_AF-A0AAJ0E3J4-F1
#
_entry.id   AF-A0AAJ0E3J4-F1
#
_cell.length_a   1.000
_cell.length_b   1.000
_cell.length_c   1.000
_cell.angle_alpha   90.00
_cell.angle_beta   90.00
_cell.angle_gamma   90.00
#
_symmetry.space_group_name_H-M   'P 1'
#
loop_
_entity.id
_entity.type
_entity.pdbx_description
1 polymer ?
#
loop_
_entity_poly.entity_id
_entity_poly.type
_entity_poly.pdbx_seq_one_letter_code
_entity_poly.pdbx_strand_id
1 'polypeptide(L)'
;MMKLYAPFSEQQAWSYIRQHMNDPMSRACLISRTMIDLLINRIFTFEAWEGFSVDADRQLREIRHEMNNLPAGQGGALQLCIDRVASLVNSCINHERYDAYRNHRIEYFQAELREMLSPLLLPESEGGPDLERADEALCQMCEKAWSISAKMFTSRWTFEFRFPDTGARFNTGTMVGIAPNIGPQLLQAEHWRVQLVVTPVITVRNDTGTSISVASITSAHVICMK
;
A
#
# COMPACT_ATOMS: atom_id res chain seq x y z
N MET A 1 -10.05 -0.18 7.69
CA MET A 1 -10.43 1.25 7.69
C MET A 1 -9.96 2.01 8.95
N MET A 2 -10.06 1.46 10.17
CA MET A 2 -9.70 2.21 11.40
C MET A 2 -8.22 2.63 11.53
N LYS A 3 -7.29 1.87 10.93
CA LYS A 3 -5.85 2.24 10.91
C LYS A 3 -5.54 3.47 10.05
N LEU A 4 -6.46 3.92 9.19
CA LEU A 4 -6.27 5.04 8.28
C LEU A 4 -6.02 6.38 9.00
N TYR A 5 -6.59 6.53 10.21
CA TYR A 5 -6.52 7.76 11.00
C TYR A 5 -5.73 7.56 12.30
N ALA A 6 -4.82 6.58 12.36
CA ALA A 6 -3.97 6.43 13.54
C ALA A 6 -3.24 7.78 13.84
N PRO A 7 -3.10 8.17 15.12
CA PRO A 7 -3.46 7.43 16.34
C PRO A 7 -4.86 7.73 16.90
N PHE A 8 -5.78 8.29 16.12
CA PHE A 8 -7.11 8.69 16.61
C PHE A 8 -7.96 7.51 17.10
N SER A 9 -8.87 7.81 18.03
CA SER A 9 -9.90 6.86 18.46
C SER A 9 -10.88 6.57 17.31
N GLU A 10 -11.64 5.47 17.44
CA GLU A 10 -12.65 5.10 16.45
C GLU A 10 -13.67 6.22 16.21
N GLN A 11 -14.18 6.83 17.28
CA GLN A 11 -15.15 7.92 17.20
C GLN A 11 -14.57 9.13 16.44
N GLN A 12 -13.31 9.46 16.69
CA GLN A 12 -12.61 10.53 16.00
C GLN A 12 -12.45 10.19 14.51
N ALA A 13 -11.97 8.99 14.20
CA ALA A 13 -11.81 8.52 12.82
C ALA A 13 -13.13 8.60 12.03
N TRP A 14 -14.25 8.17 12.61
CA TRP A 14 -15.58 8.30 11.99
C TRP A 14 -16.01 9.74 11.73
N SER A 15 -15.63 10.68 12.59
CA SER A 15 -15.88 12.10 12.34
C SER A 15 -15.12 12.60 11.11
N TYR A 16 -13.84 12.25 10.97
CA TYR A 16 -13.05 12.61 9.80
C TYR A 16 -13.57 11.94 8.53
N ILE A 17 -13.89 10.64 8.58
CA ILE A 17 -14.49 9.94 7.43
C ILE A 17 -15.74 10.67 6.94
N ARG A 18 -16.68 10.99 7.84
CA ARG A 18 -17.89 11.74 7.45
C ARG A 18 -17.58 13.10 6.86
N GLN A 19 -16.63 13.84 7.44
CA GLN A 19 -16.20 15.12 6.89
C GLN A 19 -15.65 14.98 5.47
N HIS A 20 -14.78 14.00 5.23
CA HIS A 20 -14.19 13.78 3.92
C HIS A 20 -15.20 13.29 2.89
N MET A 21 -16.18 12.48 3.29
CA MET A 21 -17.24 12.04 2.39
C MET A 21 -18.12 13.19 1.87
N ASN A 22 -18.22 14.30 2.61
CA ASN A 22 -19.02 15.46 2.24
C ASN A 22 -18.36 16.40 1.22
N ASP A 23 -17.04 16.30 1.01
CA ASP A 23 -16.31 17.12 0.05
C ASP A 23 -15.77 16.24 -1.10
N PRO A 24 -16.09 16.53 -2.37
CA PRO A 24 -15.72 15.65 -3.49
C PRO A 24 -14.23 15.35 -3.61
N MET A 25 -13.36 16.34 -3.38
CA MET A 25 -11.90 16.17 -3.50
C MET A 25 -11.36 15.28 -2.40
N SER A 26 -11.75 15.53 -1.15
CA SER A 26 -11.28 14.74 -0.03
C SER A 26 -11.93 13.35 0.04
N ARG A 27 -13.16 13.18 -0.48
CA ARG A 27 -13.77 11.87 -0.74
C ARG A 27 -12.93 11.04 -1.71
N ALA A 28 -12.54 11.62 -2.85
CA ALA A 28 -11.67 10.94 -3.82
C ALA A 28 -10.33 10.55 -3.20
N CYS A 29 -9.75 11.41 -2.35
CA CYS A 29 -8.53 11.11 -1.60
C CYS A 29 -8.73 9.98 -0.58
N LEU A 30 -9.85 9.94 0.14
CA LEU A 30 -10.16 8.87 1.10
C LEU A 30 -10.34 7.51 0.42
N ILE A 31 -11.07 7.49 -0.71
CA ILE A 31 -11.23 6.27 -1.52
C ILE A 31 -9.86 5.81 -2.05
N SER A 32 -9.06 6.74 -2.59
CA SER A 32 -7.69 6.45 -3.06
C SER A 32 -6.81 5.87 -1.96
N ARG A 33 -6.83 6.48 -0.78
CA ARG A 33 -6.09 5.99 0.39
C ARG A 33 -6.51 4.58 0.80
N THR A 34 -7.81 4.31 0.75
CA THR A 34 -8.41 3.01 1.08
C THR A 34 -7.95 1.94 0.09
N MET A 35 -7.99 2.24 -1.21
CA MET A 35 -7.45 1.35 -2.26
C MET A 35 -5.97 1.06 -2.02
N ILE A 36 -5.15 2.10 -1.82
CA ILE A 36 -3.71 1.96 -1.59
C ILE A 36 -3.41 1.13 -0.34
N ASP A 37 -4.20 1.30 0.74
CA ASP A 37 -4.06 0.49 1.96
C ASP A 37 -4.24 -1.00 1.67
N LEU A 38 -5.25 -1.34 0.87
CA LEU A 38 -5.50 -2.72 0.47
C LEU A 38 -4.32 -3.25 -0.35
N LEU A 39 -3.89 -2.53 -1.39
CA LEU A 39 -2.80 -2.98 -2.26
C LEU A 39 -1.55 -3.31 -1.44
N ILE A 40 -1.17 -2.43 -0.51
CA ILE A 40 0.02 -2.60 0.33
C ILE A 40 -0.13 -3.77 1.30
N ASN A 41 -1.28 -3.89 1.96
CA ASN A 41 -1.47 -4.90 3.01
C ASN A 41 -1.94 -6.26 2.50
N ARG A 42 -2.30 -6.37 1.21
CA ARG A 42 -2.90 -7.59 0.63
C ARG A 42 -2.19 -8.09 -0.62
N ILE A 43 -1.66 -7.21 -1.47
CA ILE A 43 -1.01 -7.58 -2.74
C ILE A 43 0.52 -7.46 -2.65
N PHE A 44 1.03 -6.46 -1.94
CA PHE A 44 2.47 -6.25 -1.74
C PHE A 44 3.02 -6.98 -0.51
N THR A 45 2.43 -8.14 -0.18
CA THR A 45 2.86 -8.99 0.93
C THR A 45 3.16 -10.40 0.43
N PHE A 46 3.93 -11.18 1.21
CA PHE A 46 4.27 -12.54 0.82
C PHE A 46 3.04 -13.45 0.75
N GLU A 47 2.04 -13.20 1.58
CA GLU A 47 0.80 -13.99 1.63
C GLU A 47 -0.02 -13.83 0.35
N ALA A 48 0.19 -12.74 -0.39
CA ALA A 48 -0.44 -12.55 -1.69
C ALA A 48 -0.09 -13.68 -2.68
N TRP A 49 1.10 -14.28 -2.51
CA TRP A 49 1.68 -15.34 -3.35
C TRP A 49 1.36 -16.76 -2.87
N GLU A 50 0.59 -16.91 -1.79
CA GLU A 50 0.07 -18.23 -1.41
C GLU A 50 -1.01 -18.73 -2.40
N GLY A 51 -1.29 -20.03 -2.36
CA GLY A 51 -2.26 -20.71 -3.21
C GLY A 51 -1.71 -21.12 -4.58
N PHE A 52 -0.41 -20.93 -4.83
CA PHE A 52 0.22 -21.38 -6.06
C PHE A 52 0.46 -22.90 -6.04
N SER A 53 1.05 -23.40 -4.95
CA SER A 53 1.22 -24.83 -4.69
C SER A 53 1.46 -25.07 -3.19
N VAL A 54 1.14 -26.27 -2.71
CA VAL A 54 1.34 -26.64 -1.29
C VAL A 54 2.80 -26.48 -0.86
N ASP A 55 3.75 -26.79 -1.75
CA ASP A 55 5.17 -26.66 -1.45
C ASP A 55 5.63 -25.20 -1.40
N ALA A 56 5.21 -24.37 -2.38
CA ALA A 56 5.52 -22.94 -2.39
C ALA A 56 4.96 -22.25 -1.15
N ASP A 57 3.71 -22.57 -0.79
CA ASP A 57 3.03 -22.05 0.38
C ASP A 57 3.77 -22.40 1.68
N ARG A 58 4.25 -23.66 1.80
CA ARG A 58 5.07 -24.07 2.93
C ARG A 58 6.36 -23.28 3.02
N GLN A 59 7.09 -23.15 1.90
CA GLN A 59 8.35 -22.41 1.86
C GLN A 59 8.15 -20.92 2.20
N LEU A 60 7.10 -20.28 1.67
CA LEU A 60 6.76 -18.89 2.00
C LEU A 60 6.52 -18.70 3.50
N ARG A 61 5.75 -19.61 4.12
CA ARG A 61 5.48 -19.55 5.56
C ARG A 61 6.73 -19.76 6.41
N GLU A 62 7.61 -20.68 6.01
CA GLU A 62 8.89 -20.91 6.68
C GLU A 62 9.78 -19.66 6.61
N ILE A 63 9.94 -19.07 5.42
CA ILE A 63 10.75 -17.85 5.24
C ILE A 63 10.16 -16.69 6.05
N ARG A 64 8.83 -16.51 6.04
CA ARG A 64 8.16 -15.47 6.81
C ARG A 64 8.40 -15.66 8.32
N HIS A 65 8.30 -16.89 8.80
CA HIS A 65 8.57 -17.19 10.21
C HIS A 65 10.02 -16.87 10.57
N GLU A 66 10.98 -17.23 9.72
CA GLU A 66 12.39 -16.88 9.90
C GLU A 66 12.58 -15.36 9.98
N MET A 67 12.07 -14.61 9.00
CA MET A 67 12.16 -13.15 8.94
C MET A 67 11.61 -12.46 10.20
N ASN A 68 10.46 -12.92 10.71
CA ASN A 68 9.84 -12.35 11.91
C ASN A 68 10.62 -12.63 13.21
N ASN A 69 11.48 -13.64 13.22
CA ASN A 69 12.27 -14.04 14.39
C ASN A 69 13.74 -13.63 14.29
N LEU A 70 14.14 -12.89 13.24
CA LEU A 70 15.50 -12.38 13.12
C LEU A 70 15.78 -11.33 14.21
N PRO A 71 16.91 -11.44 14.92
CA PRO A 71 17.36 -10.39 15.83
C PRO A 71 17.61 -9.06 15.09
N ALA A 72 17.38 -7.95 15.78
CA ALA A 72 17.70 -6.63 15.25
C ALA A 72 19.19 -6.53 14.85
N GLY A 73 19.47 -5.90 13.71
CA GLY A 73 20.83 -5.72 13.20
C GLY A 73 21.37 -6.86 12.33
N GLN A 74 20.60 -7.95 12.11
CA GLN A 74 20.99 -9.08 11.26
C GLN A 74 20.62 -8.85 9.77
N GLY A 75 21.13 -7.77 9.17
CA GLY A 75 20.83 -7.39 7.78
C GLY A 75 21.18 -8.49 6.75
N GLY A 76 22.29 -9.20 6.97
CA GLY A 76 22.70 -10.31 6.09
C GLY A 76 21.74 -11.50 6.13
N ALA A 77 21.24 -11.87 7.31
CA ALA A 77 20.27 -12.95 7.45
C ALA A 77 18.91 -12.58 6.82
N LEU A 78 18.51 -11.30 6.94
CA LEU A 78 17.33 -10.79 6.25
C LEU A 78 17.48 -10.87 4.73
N GLN A 79 18.66 -10.53 4.20
CA GLN A 79 18.93 -10.62 2.76
C GLN A 79 18.83 -12.07 2.25
N LEU A 80 19.30 -13.07 3.01
CA LEU A 80 19.14 -14.48 2.65
C LEU A 80 17.66 -14.89 2.54
N CYS A 81 16.81 -14.40 3.44
CA CYS A 81 15.37 -14.61 3.36
C CYS A 81 14.78 -13.97 2.09
N ILE A 82 15.16 -12.73 1.80
CA ILE A 82 14.72 -11.98 0.62
C ILE A 82 15.14 -12.70 -0.67
N ASP A 83 16.36 -13.23 -0.75
CA ASP A 83 16.86 -13.96 -1.90
C ASP A 83 16.09 -15.27 -2.13
N ARG A 84 15.70 -15.97 -1.04
CA ARG A 84 14.84 -17.16 -1.11
C ARG A 84 13.44 -16.81 -1.60
N VAL A 85 12.83 -15.72 -1.10
CA VAL A 85 11.54 -15.24 -1.64
C VAL A 85 11.66 -14.95 -3.13
N ALA A 86 12.68 -14.21 -3.55
CA ALA A 86 12.88 -13.88 -4.96
C ALA A 86 13.02 -15.11 -5.84
N SER A 87 13.74 -16.13 -5.37
CA SER A 87 13.90 -17.40 -6.09
C SER A 87 12.58 -18.16 -6.19
N LEU A 88 11.81 -18.19 -5.11
CA LEU A 88 10.50 -18.86 -5.07
C LEU A 88 9.48 -18.17 -5.98
N VAL A 89 9.37 -16.84 -5.90
CA VAL A 89 8.48 -16.05 -6.76
C VAL A 89 8.86 -16.20 -8.23
N ASN A 90 10.16 -16.18 -8.57
CA ASN A 90 10.61 -16.46 -9.93
C ASN A 90 10.23 -17.88 -10.40
N SER A 91 10.30 -18.88 -9.52
CA SER A 91 9.86 -20.24 -9.84
C SER A 91 8.37 -20.28 -10.18
N CYS A 92 7.53 -19.59 -9.39
CA CYS A 92 6.10 -19.46 -9.67
C CYS A 92 5.84 -18.79 -11.02
N ILE A 93 6.53 -17.67 -11.31
CA ILE A 93 6.36 -16.91 -12.56
C ILE A 93 6.74 -17.73 -13.79
N ASN A 94 7.80 -18.53 -13.71
CA ASN A 94 8.29 -19.31 -14.85
C ASN A 94 7.56 -20.65 -15.05
N HIS A 95 6.56 -20.95 -14.21
CA HIS A 95 5.82 -22.20 -14.28
C HIS A 95 4.66 -22.12 -15.27
N GLU A 96 4.36 -23.22 -15.96
CA GLU A 96 3.33 -23.29 -17.02
C GLU A 96 1.91 -22.85 -16.58
N ARG A 97 1.59 -23.04 -15.29
CA ARG A 97 0.30 -22.67 -14.69
C ARG A 97 0.24 -21.23 -14.14
N TYR A 98 1.30 -20.44 -14.32
CA TYR A 98 1.39 -19.09 -13.75
C TYR A 98 0.24 -18.18 -14.19
N ASP A 99 -0.10 -18.16 -15.48
CA ASP A 99 -1.12 -17.24 -16.00
C ASP A 99 -2.51 -17.53 -15.40
N ALA A 100 -2.86 -18.81 -15.29
CA ALA A 100 -4.11 -19.22 -14.65
C ALA A 100 -4.15 -18.83 -13.17
N TYR A 101 -3.04 -19.04 -12.45
CA TYR A 101 -2.90 -18.61 -11.06
C TYR A 101 -3.02 -17.08 -10.92
N ARG A 102 -2.27 -16.33 -11.72
CA ARG A 102 -2.27 -14.86 -11.76
C ARG A 102 -3.69 -14.33 -11.96
N ASN A 103 -4.42 -14.84 -12.96
CA ASN A 103 -5.77 -14.38 -13.26
C ASN A 103 -6.72 -14.63 -12.09
N HIS A 104 -6.67 -15.81 -11.48
CA HIS A 104 -7.47 -16.12 -10.30
C HIS A 104 -7.14 -15.20 -9.11
N ARG A 105 -5.85 -14.85 -8.90
CA ARG A 105 -5.47 -13.88 -7.86
C ARG A 105 -5.99 -12.48 -8.15
N ILE A 106 -5.93 -12.03 -9.40
CA ILE A 106 -6.48 -10.72 -9.81
C ILE A 106 -7.98 -10.65 -9.54
N GLU A 107 -8.74 -11.68 -9.96
CA GLU A 107 -10.19 -11.77 -9.70
C GLU A 107 -10.50 -11.74 -8.20
N TYR A 108 -9.74 -12.49 -7.40
CA TYR A 108 -9.88 -12.50 -5.94
C TYR A 108 -9.69 -11.10 -5.34
N PHE A 109 -8.60 -10.39 -5.68
CA PHE A 109 -8.33 -9.06 -5.13
C PHE A 109 -9.27 -7.98 -5.68
N GLN A 110 -9.72 -8.11 -6.93
CA GLN A 110 -10.74 -7.24 -7.50
C GLN A 110 -12.05 -7.36 -6.72
N ALA A 111 -12.50 -8.58 -6.42
CA ALA A 111 -13.69 -8.81 -5.62
C ALA A 111 -13.55 -8.21 -4.20
N GLU A 112 -12.38 -8.38 -3.57
CA GLU A 112 -12.08 -7.82 -2.24
C GLU A 112 -12.10 -6.27 -2.26
N LEU A 113 -11.50 -5.65 -3.28
CA LEU A 113 -11.54 -4.19 -3.45
C LEU A 113 -12.96 -3.68 -3.66
N ARG A 114 -13.74 -4.34 -4.51
CA ARG A 114 -15.14 -3.97 -4.76
C ARG A 114 -15.98 -4.03 -3.49
N GLU A 115 -15.85 -5.10 -2.71
CA GLU A 115 -16.55 -5.24 -1.44
C GLU A 115 -16.16 -4.13 -0.44
N MET A 116 -14.87 -3.83 -0.34
CA MET A 116 -14.36 -2.77 0.53
C MET A 116 -14.83 -1.37 0.13
N LEU A 117 -14.88 -1.08 -1.17
CA LEU A 117 -15.21 0.24 -1.69
C LEU A 117 -16.71 0.49 -1.74
N SER A 118 -17.53 -0.55 -1.87
CA SER A 118 -18.99 -0.47 -2.00
C SER A 118 -19.64 0.50 -0.99
N PRO A 119 -19.31 0.50 0.33
CA PRO A 119 -19.90 1.43 1.29
C PRO A 119 -19.49 2.91 1.13
N LEU A 120 -18.45 3.18 0.34
CA LEU A 120 -17.92 4.54 0.09
C LEU A 120 -18.39 5.10 -1.26
N LEU A 121 -19.01 4.28 -2.11
CA LEU A 121 -19.49 4.71 -3.41
C LEU A 121 -20.87 5.36 -3.27
N LEU A 122 -21.03 6.50 -3.93
CA LEU A 122 -22.35 7.08 -4.13
C LEU A 122 -23.08 6.31 -5.24
N PRO A 123 -24.42 6.28 -5.24
CA PRO A 123 -25.18 5.87 -6.42
C PRO A 123 -24.80 6.73 -7.63
N GLU A 124 -24.86 6.16 -8.84
CA GLU A 124 -24.59 6.89 -10.08
C GLU A 124 -25.50 8.13 -10.22
N SER A 125 -26.77 8.01 -9.81
CA SER A 125 -27.75 9.11 -9.78
C SER A 125 -27.34 10.29 -8.87
N GLU A 126 -26.43 10.07 -7.93
CA GLU A 126 -25.90 11.07 -7.00
C GLU A 126 -24.47 11.50 -7.37
N GLY A 127 -24.03 11.20 -8.60
CA GLY A 127 -22.68 11.49 -9.08
C GLY A 127 -21.63 10.45 -8.68
N GLY A 128 -22.06 9.24 -8.33
CA GLY A 128 -21.20 8.06 -8.22
C GLY A 128 -20.69 7.56 -9.58
N PRO A 129 -19.74 6.61 -9.59
CA PRO A 129 -19.24 6.06 -10.84
C PRO A 129 -20.23 5.07 -11.47
N ASP A 130 -20.12 4.92 -12.79
CA ASP A 130 -20.61 3.74 -13.50
C ASP A 130 -19.90 2.49 -12.92
N LEU A 131 -20.68 1.57 -12.36
CA LEU A 131 -20.14 0.41 -11.64
C LEU A 131 -19.46 -0.61 -12.55
N GLU A 132 -19.92 -0.75 -13.80
CA GLU A 132 -19.31 -1.68 -14.77
C GLU A 132 -17.92 -1.17 -15.17
N ARG A 133 -17.83 0.11 -15.53
CA ARG A 133 -16.55 0.75 -15.88
C ARG A 133 -15.60 0.83 -14.68
N ALA A 134 -16.13 1.05 -13.48
CA ALA A 134 -15.35 1.04 -12.26
C ALA A 134 -14.77 -0.35 -11.98
N ASP A 135 -15.55 -1.42 -12.17
CA ASP A 135 -15.10 -2.80 -11.97
C ASP A 135 -13.98 -3.17 -12.96
N GLU A 136 -14.10 -2.80 -14.24
CA GLU A 136 -13.03 -2.95 -15.23
C GLU A 136 -11.74 -2.21 -14.82
N ALA A 137 -11.88 -0.98 -14.32
CA ALA A 137 -10.74 -0.19 -13.84
C ALA A 137 -10.09 -0.82 -12.59
N LEU A 138 -10.87 -1.41 -11.69
CA LEU A 138 -10.36 -2.16 -10.54
C LEU A 138 -9.58 -3.39 -10.99
N CYS A 139 -10.06 -4.13 -12.00
CA CYS A 139 -9.33 -5.24 -12.59
C CYS A 139 -7.96 -4.78 -13.09
N GLN A 140 -7.90 -3.74 -13.95
CA GLN A 140 -6.65 -3.19 -14.47
C GLN A 140 -5.70 -2.71 -13.35
N MET A 141 -6.24 -2.15 -12.27
CA MET A 141 -5.45 -1.76 -11.10
C MET A 141 -4.83 -2.99 -10.42
N CYS A 142 -5.60 -4.05 -10.20
CA CYS A 142 -5.11 -5.32 -9.66
C CYS A 142 -4.03 -5.94 -10.56
N GLU A 143 -4.19 -5.91 -11.88
CA GLU A 143 -3.18 -6.40 -12.81
C GLU A 143 -1.84 -5.67 -12.66
N LYS A 144 -1.89 -4.34 -12.58
CA LYS A 144 -0.70 -3.50 -12.39
C LYS A 144 -0.10 -3.72 -11.01
N ALA A 145 -0.91 -3.80 -9.97
CA ALA A 145 -0.45 -4.09 -8.61
C ALA A 145 0.22 -5.46 -8.54
N TRP A 146 -0.36 -6.50 -9.14
CA TRP A 146 0.26 -7.82 -9.20
C TRP A 146 1.60 -7.81 -9.94
N SER A 147 1.69 -7.09 -11.06
CA SER A 147 2.96 -6.89 -11.79
C SER A 147 4.01 -6.15 -10.95
N ILE A 148 3.61 -5.15 -10.17
CA ILE A 148 4.50 -4.46 -9.22
C ILE A 148 4.94 -5.40 -8.11
N SER A 149 4.02 -6.19 -7.52
CA SER A 149 4.33 -7.19 -6.50
C SER A 149 5.38 -8.19 -6.99
N ALA A 150 5.22 -8.72 -8.21
CA ALA A 150 6.18 -9.61 -8.84
C ALA A 150 7.57 -8.94 -8.97
N LYS A 151 7.63 -7.69 -9.43
CA LYS A 151 8.90 -6.95 -9.54
C LYS A 151 9.52 -6.67 -8.18
N MET A 152 8.73 -6.28 -7.19
CA MET A 152 9.20 -6.06 -5.83
C MET A 152 9.87 -7.30 -5.27
N PHE A 153 9.18 -8.45 -5.32
CA PHE A 153 9.70 -9.68 -4.71
C PHE A 153 10.82 -10.33 -5.51
N THR A 154 10.94 -10.07 -6.81
CA THR A 154 12.07 -10.56 -7.63
C THR A 154 13.28 -9.62 -7.63
N SER A 155 13.13 -8.36 -7.22
CA SER A 155 14.20 -7.36 -7.19
C SER A 155 15.27 -7.61 -6.13
N ARG A 156 14.97 -8.45 -5.13
CA ARG A 156 15.80 -8.68 -3.93
C ARG A 156 16.01 -7.44 -3.05
N TRP A 157 15.13 -6.44 -3.16
CA TRP A 157 15.13 -5.25 -2.32
C TRP A 157 14.02 -5.29 -1.28
N THR A 158 14.26 -4.61 -0.15
CA THR A 158 13.24 -4.41 0.88
C THR A 158 12.50 -3.11 0.60
N PHE A 159 11.19 -3.17 0.51
CA PHE A 159 10.33 -1.98 0.37
C PHE A 159 9.63 -1.71 1.69
N GLU A 160 9.66 -0.46 2.13
CA GLU A 160 8.95 0.00 3.32
C GLU A 160 7.92 1.06 2.92
N PHE A 161 6.68 0.84 3.33
CA PHE A 161 5.57 1.74 3.12
C PHE A 161 5.19 2.37 4.46
N ARG A 162 5.37 3.68 4.59
CA ARG A 162 5.09 4.40 5.82
C ARG A 162 4.06 5.50 5.58
N PHE A 163 2.91 5.37 6.24
CA PHE A 163 1.93 6.44 6.31
C PHE A 163 2.26 7.34 7.49
N PRO A 164 2.45 8.66 7.30
CA PRO A 164 2.49 9.59 8.41
C PRO A 164 1.22 9.49 9.27
N ASP A 165 1.35 9.82 10.55
CA ASP A 165 0.20 9.84 11.45
C ASP A 165 -0.72 11.02 11.13
N THR A 166 -2.03 10.80 11.28
CA THR A 166 -2.98 11.91 11.25
C THR A 166 -2.74 12.82 12.46
N GLY A 167 -2.76 14.13 12.23
CA GLY A 167 -2.44 15.14 13.23
C GLY A 167 -0.93 15.40 13.39
N ALA A 168 -0.05 14.66 12.72
CA ALA A 168 1.38 14.95 12.68
C ALA A 168 1.65 16.29 11.99
N ARG A 169 2.74 16.97 12.36
CA ARG A 169 3.16 18.21 11.67
C ARG A 169 3.57 17.91 10.23
N PHE A 170 3.18 18.79 9.33
CA PHE A 170 3.61 18.74 7.93
C PHE A 170 5.13 18.90 7.83
N ASN A 171 5.76 18.07 7.01
CA ASN A 171 7.20 18.04 6.81
C ASN A 171 7.54 17.94 5.31
N THR A 172 8.14 18.99 4.76
CA THR A 172 8.54 19.07 3.35
C THR A 172 9.56 18.02 2.93
N GLY A 173 10.33 17.44 3.86
CA GLY A 173 11.29 16.39 3.58
C GLY A 173 10.65 15.03 3.25
N THR A 174 9.40 14.80 3.69
CA THR A 174 8.73 13.50 3.52
C THR A 174 7.30 13.60 3.02
N MET A 175 6.74 14.80 2.90
CA MET A 175 5.32 15.03 2.56
C MET A 175 5.14 16.07 1.46
N VAL A 176 4.10 15.86 0.65
CA VAL A 176 3.60 16.79 -0.37
C VAL A 176 2.15 17.14 -0.03
N GLY A 177 1.86 18.43 0.18
CA GLY A 177 0.51 18.90 0.46
C GLY A 177 -0.33 18.92 -0.82
N ILE A 178 -1.44 18.18 -0.85
CA ILE A 178 -2.44 18.21 -1.94
C ILE A 178 -3.43 19.35 -1.73
N ALA A 179 -3.83 19.56 -0.48
CA ALA A 179 -4.78 20.58 -0.07
C ALA A 179 -4.48 21.05 1.36
N PRO A 180 -4.76 22.31 1.70
CA PRO A 180 -5.19 23.39 0.79
C PRO A 180 -4.07 23.82 -0.17
N ASN A 181 -4.41 24.65 -1.18
CA ASN A 181 -3.44 25.20 -2.12
C ASN A 181 -2.57 26.30 -1.46
N ILE A 182 -1.68 25.86 -0.57
CA ILE A 182 -0.75 26.69 0.20
C ILE A 182 0.66 26.16 -0.06
N GLY A 183 1.62 27.09 -0.20
CA GLY A 183 3.01 26.72 -0.43
C GLY A 183 3.57 25.81 0.67
N PRO A 184 4.34 24.76 0.32
CA PRO A 184 4.82 23.77 1.27
C PRO A 184 5.71 24.36 2.39
N GLN A 185 6.47 25.41 2.08
CA GLN A 185 7.27 26.11 3.10
C GLN A 185 6.38 26.79 4.14
N LEU A 186 5.24 27.36 3.73
CA LEU A 186 4.31 28.02 4.64
C LEU A 186 3.57 27.01 5.51
N LEU A 187 3.13 25.88 4.93
CA LEU A 187 2.54 24.77 5.68
C LEU A 187 3.47 24.32 6.82
N GLN A 188 4.76 24.17 6.53
CA GLN A 188 5.74 23.76 7.54
C GLN A 188 6.04 24.86 8.57
N ALA A 189 6.26 26.10 8.10
CA ALA A 189 6.60 27.25 8.95
C ALA A 189 5.47 27.58 9.94
N GLU A 190 4.21 27.47 9.52
CA GLU A 190 3.04 27.68 10.37
C GLU A 190 2.58 26.42 11.12
N HIS A 191 3.36 25.34 11.07
CA HIS A 191 3.10 24.08 11.79
C HIS A 191 1.73 23.45 11.48
N TRP A 192 1.29 23.52 10.23
CA TRP A 192 0.09 22.82 9.76
C TRP A 192 0.23 21.32 10.01
N ARG A 193 -0.91 20.65 10.20
CA ARG A 193 -0.98 19.24 10.53
C ARG A 193 -1.64 18.42 9.43
N VAL A 194 -1.28 17.15 9.36
CA VAL A 194 -1.90 16.18 8.48
C VAL A 194 -3.34 15.95 8.91
N GLN A 195 -4.29 16.13 8.00
CA GLN A 195 -5.70 15.79 8.17
C GLN A 195 -6.00 14.39 7.61
N LEU A 196 -5.46 14.09 6.44
CA LEU A 196 -5.58 12.79 5.77
C LEU A 196 -4.28 12.49 5.03
N VAL A 197 -3.69 11.33 5.26
CA VAL A 197 -2.65 10.80 4.38
C VAL A 197 -3.30 10.06 3.23
N VAL A 198 -2.91 10.37 2.00
CA VAL A 198 -3.46 9.77 0.78
C VAL A 198 -2.58 8.65 0.26
N THR A 199 -1.27 8.89 0.18
CA THR A 199 -0.25 7.91 -0.26
C THR A 199 0.87 7.83 0.78
N PRO A 200 1.57 6.69 0.90
CA PRO A 200 2.65 6.55 1.86
C PRO A 200 3.94 7.21 1.36
N VAL A 201 4.87 7.43 2.29
CA VAL A 201 6.29 7.48 1.96
C VAL A 201 6.72 6.07 1.58
N ILE A 202 7.40 5.93 0.45
CA ILE A 202 7.99 4.64 0.05
C ILE A 202 9.50 4.79 0.08
N THR A 203 10.14 3.94 0.86
CA THR A 203 11.59 3.79 0.89
C THR A 203 11.97 2.40 0.44
N VAL A 204 13.09 2.32 -0.26
CA VAL A 204 13.69 1.05 -0.66
C VAL A 204 15.05 0.92 -0.02
N ARG A 205 15.34 -0.29 0.44
CA ARG A 205 16.58 -0.65 1.08
C ARG A 205 17.17 -1.85 0.35
N ASN A 206 18.43 -1.72 -0.02
CA ASN A 206 19.23 -2.80 -0.54
C ASN A 206 20.31 -3.15 0.48
N ASP A 207 20.26 -4.39 0.98
CA ASP A 207 21.19 -4.93 1.96
C ASP A 207 22.31 -5.77 1.30
N THR A 208 22.38 -5.78 -0.03
CA THR A 208 23.48 -6.45 -0.76
C THR A 208 24.77 -5.63 -0.71
N GLY A 209 25.88 -6.27 -0.31
CA GLY A 209 27.22 -5.67 -0.27
C GLY A 209 27.70 -5.27 1.13
N THR A 210 28.77 -4.46 1.20
CA THR A 210 29.40 -4.01 2.46
C THR A 210 28.70 -2.82 3.12
N SER A 211 27.75 -2.17 2.43
CA SER A 211 27.03 -0.99 2.91
C SER A 211 25.55 -1.06 2.59
N ILE A 212 24.71 -0.66 3.55
CA ILE A 212 23.25 -0.52 3.35
C ILE A 212 22.99 0.73 2.52
N SER A 213 22.32 0.59 1.38
CA SER A 213 21.81 1.74 0.62
C SER A 213 20.31 1.89 0.81
N VAL A 214 19.89 3.09 1.25
CA VAL A 214 18.47 3.45 1.40
C VAL A 214 18.16 4.61 0.46
N ALA A 215 17.09 4.47 -0.32
CA ALA A 215 16.60 5.53 -1.20
C ALA A 215 15.11 5.80 -0.92
N SER A 216 14.72 7.08 -0.96
CA SER A 216 13.31 7.46 -1.00
C SER A 216 12.83 7.42 -2.44
N ILE A 217 11.75 6.68 -2.67
CA ILE A 217 11.11 6.57 -3.99
C ILE A 217 10.04 7.66 -4.14
N THR A 218 9.24 7.87 -3.09
CA THR A 218 8.17 8.88 -3.09
C THR A 218 7.93 9.41 -1.69
N SER A 219 7.56 10.69 -1.63
CA SER A 219 7.00 11.35 -0.47
C SER A 219 5.51 11.00 -0.30
N ALA A 220 4.98 11.15 0.92
CA ALA A 220 3.57 10.96 1.19
C ALA A 220 2.76 12.15 0.70
N HIS A 221 1.69 11.92 -0.04
CA HIS A 221 0.73 12.96 -0.37
C HIS A 221 -0.29 13.10 0.75
N VAL A 222 -0.52 14.32 1.23
CA VAL A 222 -1.36 14.60 2.40
C VAL A 222 -2.32 15.77 2.18
N ILE A 223 -3.50 15.69 2.78
CA ILE A 223 -4.36 16.85 3.05
C ILE A 223 -3.96 17.42 4.39
N CYS A 224 -3.83 18.73 4.49
CA CYS A 224 -3.43 19.45 5.69
C CYS A 224 -4.59 20.27 6.27
N MET A 225 -4.53 20.46 7.59
CA MET A 225 -5.40 21.34 8.37
C MET A 225 -4.53 22.20 9.29
N LYS A 226 -5.03 23.39 9.64
CA LYS A 226 -4.36 24.28 10.58
C LYS A 226 -4.69 23.91 12.02
#